data_AF-A0AA39IQP6-F1
#
_entry.id   AF-A0AA39IQP6-F1
#
_cell.length_a   1.000
_cell.length_b   1.000
_cell.length_c   1.000
_cell.angle_alpha   90.00
_cell.angle_beta   90.00
_cell.angle_gamma   90.00
#
_symmetry.space_group_name_H-M   'P 1'
#
loop_
_entity.id
_entity.type
_entity.pdbx_description
1 polymer ?
#
loop_
_entity_poly.entity_id
_entity_poly.type
_entity_poly.pdbx_seq_one_letter_code
_entity_poly.pdbx_strand_id
1 'polypeptide(L)'
;MAAQARRVFSAFERAKLVCWYEETKSASMAARRYRSVFNAEPPQMDIIRKWHNHFMETGSVTDSFHVDENKLRASPVLQPREQRI
;
A
#
# COMPACT_ATOMS: atom_id res chain seq x y z
N MET A 1 8.42 26.21 -0.57
CA MET A 1 7.76 25.03 -1.15
C MET A 1 7.93 23.88 -0.16
N ALA A 2 6.85 23.36 0.43
CA ALA A 2 6.96 22.27 1.40
C ALA A 2 7.33 20.97 0.68
N ALA A 3 8.57 20.51 0.84
CA ALA A 3 8.97 19.18 0.42
C ALA A 3 8.16 18.18 1.24
N GLN A 4 7.19 17.52 0.62
CA GLN A 4 6.49 16.41 1.27
C GLN A 4 7.52 15.32 1.56
N ALA A 5 7.86 15.15 2.84
CA ALA A 5 8.60 13.99 3.30
C ALA A 5 7.89 12.74 2.76
N ARG A 6 8.65 11.76 2.27
CA ARG A 6 8.12 10.45 1.84
C ARG A 6 7.52 9.73 3.04
N ARG A 7 6.33 10.13 3.47
CA ARG A 7 5.55 9.43 4.47
C ARG A 7 5.12 8.11 3.85
N VAL A 8 5.46 7.01 4.53
CA VAL A 8 4.95 5.69 4.16
C VAL A 8 3.49 5.66 4.57
N PHE A 9 2.59 5.60 3.59
CA PHE A 9 1.16 5.44 3.84
C PHE A 9 0.85 3.95 4.02
N SER A 10 0.12 3.63 5.09
CA SER A 10 -0.37 2.28 5.32
C SER A 10 -1.30 1.84 4.19
N ALA A 11 -1.37 0.53 3.94
CA ALA A 11 -2.31 -0.05 2.97
C ALA A 11 -3.76 0.42 3.23
N PHE A 12 -4.13 0.57 4.50
CA PHE A 12 -5.44 1.07 4.90
C PHE A 12 -5.65 2.54 4.51
N GLU A 13 -4.67 3.40 4.76
CA GLU A 13 -4.73 4.82 4.39
C GLU A 13 -4.86 4.99 2.87
N ARG A 14 -4.09 4.20 2.11
CA ARG A 14 -4.15 4.16 0.64
C ARG A 14 -5.53 3.70 0.16
N ALA A 15 -6.06 2.61 0.72
CA ALA A 15 -7.38 2.09 0.39
C ALA A 15 -8.50 3.12 0.63
N LYS A 16 -8.47 3.79 1.79
CA LYS A 16 -9.44 4.84 2.14
C LYS A 16 -9.39 6.00 1.17
N LEU A 17 -8.20 6.44 0.77
CA LEU A 17 -8.02 7.52 -0.20
C LEU A 17 -8.55 7.14 -1.58
N VAL A 18 -8.25 5.94 -2.07
CA VAL A 18 -8.78 5.45 -3.36
C VAL A 18 -10.30 5.33 -3.32
N CYS A 19 -10.85 4.80 -2.23
CA CYS A 19 -12.30 4.70 -2.02
C CYS A 19 -12.99 6.08 -2.02
N TRP A 20 -12.49 7.05 -1.25
CA TRP A 20 -13.06 8.41 -1.26
C TRP A 20 -12.86 9.12 -2.60
N TYR A 21 -11.76 8.86 -3.30
CA TYR A 21 -11.55 9.41 -4.63
C TYR A 21 -12.58 8.87 -5.62
N GLU A 22 -12.89 7.57 -5.56
CA GLU A 22 -13.92 6.96 -6.41
C GLU A 22 -15.33 7.48 -6.09
N GLU A 23 -15.66 7.65 -4.81
CA GLU A 23 -16.95 8.21 -4.36
C GLU A 23 -17.14 9.67 -4.78
N THR A 24 -16.11 10.50 -4.61
CA THR A 24 -16.22 11.96 -4.79
C THR A 24 -15.76 12.44 -6.15
N LYS A 25 -15.10 11.55 -6.92
CA LYS A 25 -14.40 11.85 -8.19
C LYS A 25 -13.46 13.07 -8.08
N SER A 26 -12.97 13.36 -6.87
CA SER A 26 -12.19 14.57 -6.57
C SER A 26 -11.11 14.31 -5.53
N ALA A 27 -9.85 14.45 -5.93
CA ALA A 27 -8.71 14.29 -5.02
C ALA A 27 -8.70 15.34 -3.90
N SER A 28 -9.21 16.55 -4.15
CA SER A 28 -9.31 17.60 -3.13
C SER A 28 -10.31 17.24 -2.03
N MET A 29 -11.45 16.64 -2.41
CA MET A 29 -12.46 16.16 -1.44
C MET A 29 -11.93 14.96 -0.65
N ALA A 30 -11.27 14.01 -1.31
CA ALA A 30 -10.64 12.87 -0.64
C ALA A 30 -9.55 13.31 0.35
N ALA A 31 -8.70 14.28 -0.04
CA ALA A 31 -7.68 14.87 0.81
C ALA A 31 -8.26 15.59 2.04
N ARG A 32 -9.39 16.31 1.88
CA ARG A 32 -10.09 16.95 2.99
C ARG A 32 -10.63 15.91 3.99
N ARG A 33 -11.24 14.83 3.49
CA ARG A 33 -11.71 13.72 4.34
C ARG A 33 -10.57 13.03 5.07
N TYR A 34 -9.44 12.82 4.39
CA TYR A 34 -8.23 12.26 5.01
C TYR A 34 -7.73 13.12 6.17
N ARG A 35 -7.67 14.44 6.00
CA ARG A 35 -7.32 15.38 7.08
C ARG A 35 -8.28 15.25 8.26
N SER A 36 -9.58 15.13 8.02
CA SER A 36 -10.57 14.99 9.09
C SER A 36 -10.49 13.67 9.85
N VAL A 37 -10.10 12.57 9.18
CA VAL A 37 -10.08 11.23 9.79
C VAL A 37 -8.74 10.91 10.43
N PHE A 38 -7.62 11.23 9.76
CA PHE A 38 -6.28 10.86 10.19
C PHE A 38 -5.52 12.01 10.85
N ASN A 39 -6.09 13.22 10.87
CA ASN A 39 -5.46 14.43 11.39
C ASN A 39 -4.02 14.65 10.86
N ALA A 40 -3.84 14.29 9.59
CA ALA A 40 -2.56 14.17 8.91
C ALA A 40 -2.57 14.88 7.54
N GLU A 41 -1.38 15.27 7.08
CA GLU A 41 -1.21 15.82 5.74
C GLU A 41 -1.53 14.74 4.69
N PRO A 42 -2.49 15.00 3.77
CA PRO A 42 -2.85 14.07 2.72
C PRO A 42 -1.71 14.01 1.67
N PRO A 43 -1.60 12.89 0.95
CA PRO A 43 -0.67 12.81 -0.16
C PRO A 43 -1.07 13.79 -1.28
N GLN A 44 -0.07 14.11 -2.10
CA GLN A 44 -0.24 14.87 -3.33
C GLN A 44 -1.33 14.27 -4.24
N MET A 45 -2.08 15.13 -4.92
CA MET A 45 -3.20 14.72 -5.79
C MET A 45 -2.77 13.74 -6.89
N ASP A 46 -1.56 13.91 -7.44
CA ASP A 46 -1.00 13.01 -8.46
C ASP A 46 -0.72 11.60 -7.93
N ILE A 47 -0.34 11.48 -6.65
CA ILE A 47 -0.13 10.18 -6.00
C ILE A 47 -1.47 9.46 -5.82
N ILE A 48 -2.52 10.19 -5.41
CA ILE A 48 -3.86 9.63 -5.25
C ILE A 48 -4.38 9.11 -6.59
N ARG A 49 -4.21 9.86 -7.68
CA ARG A 49 -4.57 9.42 -9.02
C ARG A 49 -3.78 8.18 -9.46
N LYS A 50 -2.48 8.15 -9.18
CA LYS A 50 -1.64 6.98 -9.49
C LYS A 50 -2.11 5.72 -8.75
N TRP A 51 -2.47 5.82 -7.47
CA TRP A 51 -3.02 4.69 -6.73
C TRP A 51 -4.39 4.24 -7.24
N HIS A 52 -5.26 5.17 -7.63
CA HIS A 52 -6.55 4.84 -8.21
C HIS A 52 -6.40 4.11 -9.56
N ASN A 53 -5.55 4.62 -10.46
CA ASN A 53 -5.27 3.95 -11.73
C ASN A 53 -4.69 2.55 -11.50
N HIS A 54 -3.70 2.42 -10.61
CA HIS A 54 -3.12 1.12 -10.28
C HIS A 54 -4.16 0.14 -9.71
N PHE A 55 -5.07 0.63 -8.87
CA PHE A 55 -6.17 -0.17 -8.34
C PHE A 55 -7.15 -0.59 -9.45
N MET A 56 -7.44 0.26 -10.42
CA MET A 56 -8.27 -0.08 -11.57
C MET A 56 -7.60 -1.11 -12.50
N GLU A 57 -6.28 -1.08 -12.64
CA GLU A 57 -5.53 -2.01 -13.48
C GLU A 57 -5.27 -3.36 -12.80
N THR A 58 -4.95 -3.37 -11.51
CA THR A 58 -4.47 -4.57 -10.79
C THR A 58 -5.42 -5.09 -9.73
N GLY A 59 -6.43 -4.31 -9.33
CA GLY A 59 -7.28 -4.58 -8.17
C GLY A 59 -6.57 -4.40 -6.82
N SER A 60 -5.33 -3.92 -6.81
CA SER A 60 -4.52 -3.77 -5.59
C SER A 60 -4.23 -2.31 -5.26
N VAL A 61 -4.22 -1.99 -3.96
CA VAL A 61 -3.85 -0.66 -3.42
C VAL A 61 -2.45 -0.66 -2.79
N THR A 62 -1.88 -1.85 -2.59
CA THR A 62 -0.50 -2.01 -2.13
C THR A 62 0.41 -2.04 -3.33
N ASP A 63 1.46 -1.21 -3.30
CA ASP A 63 2.56 -1.37 -4.22
C ASP A 63 3.26 -2.66 -3.79
N SER A 64 2.95 -3.75 -4.47
CA SER A 64 3.73 -4.97 -4.38
C SER A 64 5.09 -4.67 -5.00
N PHE A 65 5.93 -3.89 -4.31
CA PHE A 65 7.36 -3.97 -4.49
C PHE A 65 7.72 -5.37 -4.05
N HIS A 66 7.61 -6.30 -5.00
CA HIS A 66 8.30 -7.57 -5.06
C HIS A 66 8.59 -8.13 -3.67
N VAL A 67 7.59 -8.71 -3.01
CA VAL A 67 7.93 -9.77 -2.07
C VAL A 67 8.42 -10.89 -2.97
N ASP A 68 9.74 -10.98 -3.14
CA ASP A 68 10.39 -12.15 -3.72
C ASP A 68 9.76 -13.38 -3.06
N GLU A 69 8.90 -14.07 -3.79
CA GLU A 69 8.33 -15.37 -3.43
C GLU A 69 9.43 -16.44 -3.29
N ASN A 70 10.69 -16.07 -3.47
CA ASN A 70 11.86 -16.93 -3.32
C ASN A 70 12.43 -16.99 -1.89
N LYS A 71 11.77 -16.42 -0.87
CA LYS A 71 12.23 -16.55 0.54
C LYS A 71 11.45 -17.55 1.41
N LEU A 72 10.31 -18.08 0.95
CA LEU A 72 9.58 -19.14 1.68
C LEU A 72 9.94 -20.57 1.24
N ARG A 73 10.71 -20.74 0.14
CA ARG A 73 11.19 -22.05 -0.33
C ARG A 73 12.54 -22.48 0.26
N ALA A 74 13.06 -21.73 1.25
CA ALA A 74 14.24 -22.11 2.02
C ALA A 74 13.86 -22.43 3.48
N SER A 75 12.78 -23.19 3.68
CA SER A 75 12.67 -24.03 4.87
C SER A 75 13.39 -25.34 4.57
N PRO A 76 14.51 -25.66 5.23
CA PRO A 76 15.03 -27.02 5.19
C PRO A 76 14.02 -27.90 5.92
N VAL A 77 13.14 -28.53 5.13
CA VAL A 77 12.30 -29.62 5.58
C VAL A 77 13.22 -30.71 6.15
N LEU A 78 12.80 -31.24 7.29
CA LEU A 78 13.39 -32.33 8.06
C LEU A 78 14.14 -33.38 7.19
N GLN A 79 15.38 -33.68 7.53
CA GLN A 79 15.89 -35.04 7.40
C GLN A 79 15.96 -35.66 8.79
N PRO A 80 15.13 -36.64 9.14
CA PRO A 80 15.48 -37.60 10.17
C PRO A 80 16.48 -38.57 9.55
N ARG A 81 17.76 -38.41 9.85
CA ARG A 81 18.76 -39.43 9.55
C ARG A 81 19.26 -40.04 10.83
N GLU A 82 18.74 -41.24 11.05
CA GLU A 82 19.22 -42.30 11.91
C GLU A 82 20.75 -42.26 12.06
N GLN A 83 21.24 -42.05 13.28
CA GLN A 83 22.58 -42.48 13.67
C GLN A 83 22.45 -43.56 14.74
N ARG A 84 22.36 -44.78 14.22
CA ARG A 84 22.83 -46.00 14.86
C ARG A 84 24.31 -45.82 15.21
N ILE A 85 24.65 -45.75 16.50
CA ILE A 85 25.82 -46.41 17.13
C ILE A 85 25.45 -46.74 18.57
#